data_AF-A0A9P6BXN3-F1
#
_entry.id   AF-A0A9P6BXN3-F1
#
_cell.length_a   1.000
_cell.length_b   1.000
_cell.length_c   1.000
_cell.angle_alpha   90.00
_cell.angle_beta   90.00
_cell.angle_gamma   90.00
#
_symmetry.space_group_name_H-M   'P 1'
#
loop_
_entity.id
_entity.type
_entity.pdbx_description
1 polymer ?
#
loop_
_entity_poly.entity_id
_entity_poly.type
_entity_poly.pdbx_seq_one_letter_code
_entity_poly.pdbx_strand_id
1 'polypeptide(L)'
;HYSTGKEVGYVIGLKGGVAPTMAKDDSWLVTRAPFLKNTLWVCRDVEGEKGSERVYPSGRYVPQTRTTPKDSVGNWVKGAQSTDGEDILVYFNIGTTHIPRPEDWPVMPAENLSVTLKPVSFFKANPAMDVPGTQDPLSKPAYSTQNGNSCHC
;
A
#
# COMPACT_ATOMS: atom_id res chain seq x y z
N HIS A 1 -0.08 19.43 8.42
CA HIS A 1 -1.05 20.22 7.64
C HIS A 1 -1.31 21.56 8.30
N TYR A 2 -1.21 22.65 7.53
CA TYR A 2 -1.27 24.02 8.04
C TYR A 2 -2.56 24.35 8.83
N SER A 3 -3.69 23.76 8.46
CA SER A 3 -4.97 24.04 9.14
C SER A 3 -5.31 23.11 10.30
N THR A 4 -4.86 21.85 10.28
CA THR A 4 -5.25 20.84 11.29
C THR A 4 -4.15 20.52 12.30
N GLY A 5 -2.92 21.02 12.09
CA GLY A 5 -1.76 20.71 12.93
C GLY A 5 -1.27 19.27 12.88
N LYS A 6 -1.90 18.39 12.07
CA LYS A 6 -1.53 16.96 11.95
C LYS A 6 -0.27 16.77 11.11
N GLU A 7 0.48 15.71 11.38
CA GLU A 7 1.64 15.33 10.57
C GLU A 7 1.27 15.00 9.11
N VAL A 8 2.25 15.13 8.22
CA VAL A 8 2.13 14.73 6.81
C VAL A 8 2.20 13.21 6.70
N GLY A 9 1.39 12.60 5.83
CA GLY A 9 1.46 11.15 5.65
C GLY A 9 0.67 10.62 4.47
N TYR A 10 0.69 9.31 4.32
CA TYR A 10 -0.12 8.56 3.37
C TYR A 10 -0.95 7.50 4.10
N VAL A 11 -2.18 7.30 3.65
CA VAL A 11 -3.02 6.19 4.07
C VAL A 11 -2.96 5.09 3.02
N ILE A 12 -2.70 3.88 3.47
CA ILE A 12 -2.68 2.68 2.62
C ILE A 12 -4.09 2.11 2.55
N GLY A 13 -4.72 2.21 1.38
CA GLY A 13 -6.00 1.61 1.06
C GLY A 13 -5.82 0.22 0.44
N LEU A 14 -6.21 -0.83 1.17
CA LEU A 14 -6.12 -2.24 0.75
C LEU A 14 -7.51 -2.86 0.47
N LYS A 15 -8.43 -2.08 -0.10
CA LYS A 15 -9.84 -2.50 -0.23
C LYS A 15 -9.96 -3.78 -1.06
N GLY A 16 -10.53 -4.82 -0.45
CA GLY A 16 -10.83 -6.11 -1.12
C GLY A 16 -9.62 -7.02 -1.37
N GLY A 17 -8.39 -6.57 -1.07
CA GLY A 17 -7.17 -7.35 -1.29
C GLY A 17 -6.54 -7.93 -0.02
N VAL A 18 -7.16 -7.77 1.15
CA VAL A 18 -6.66 -8.34 2.41
C VAL A 18 -7.26 -9.74 2.60
N ALA A 19 -6.52 -10.75 2.14
CA ALA A 19 -6.84 -12.15 2.39
C ALA A 19 -5.97 -12.69 3.54
N PRO A 20 -6.56 -13.05 4.70
CA PRO A 20 -5.80 -13.69 5.76
C PRO A 20 -5.34 -15.09 5.33
N THR A 21 -4.20 -15.53 5.84
CA THR A 21 -3.75 -16.91 5.62
C THR A 21 -4.74 -17.90 6.24
N MET A 22 -5.15 -18.90 5.46
CA MET A 22 -5.97 -20.03 5.95
C MET A 22 -5.12 -21.24 6.39
N ALA A 23 -3.81 -21.18 6.17
CA ALA A 23 -2.90 -22.23 6.62
C ALA A 23 -2.64 -22.12 8.12
N LYS A 24 -2.47 -23.27 8.78
CA LYS A 24 -2.13 -23.34 10.21
C LYS A 24 -0.76 -22.70 10.47
N ASP A 25 -0.60 -22.15 11.67
CA ASP A 25 0.64 -21.47 12.08
C ASP A 25 1.87 -22.38 12.11
N ASP A 26 1.68 -23.67 12.38
CA ASP A 26 2.72 -24.71 12.40
C ASP A 26 2.93 -25.36 11.02
N SER A 27 2.17 -24.95 10.01
CA SER A 27 2.31 -25.49 8.66
C SER A 27 3.66 -25.14 8.04
N TRP A 28 4.11 -25.99 7.13
CA TRP A 28 5.33 -25.75 6.36
C TRP A 28 5.27 -24.47 5.52
N LEU A 29 4.07 -24.10 5.03
CA LEU A 29 3.83 -22.85 4.29
C LEU A 29 4.17 -21.65 5.17
N VAL A 30 3.51 -21.53 6.33
CA VAL A 30 3.68 -20.39 7.25
C VAL A 30 5.08 -20.37 7.85
N THR A 31 5.68 -21.54 8.09
CA THR A 31 7.07 -21.66 8.56
C THR A 31 8.05 -20.98 7.60
N ARG A 32 7.90 -21.20 6.29
CA ARG A 32 8.81 -20.64 5.28
C ARG A 32 8.47 -19.21 4.89
N ALA A 33 7.20 -18.84 4.94
CA ALA A 33 6.66 -17.54 4.55
C ALA A 33 6.08 -16.81 5.78
N PRO A 34 6.93 -16.40 6.75
CA PRO A 34 6.47 -15.77 7.99
C PRO A 34 5.73 -14.46 7.76
N PHE A 35 5.96 -13.81 6.61
CA PHE A 35 5.26 -12.59 6.22
C PHE A 35 3.74 -12.81 6.10
N LEU A 36 3.24 -14.01 5.83
CA LEU A 36 1.80 -14.29 5.71
C LEU A 36 1.02 -14.15 7.04
N LYS A 37 1.70 -14.08 8.19
CA LYS A 37 1.05 -14.04 9.50
C LYS A 37 0.30 -12.73 9.79
N ASN A 38 0.69 -11.64 9.14
CA ASN A 38 0.05 -10.34 9.32
C ASN A 38 -0.20 -9.69 7.96
N THR A 39 -1.23 -8.84 7.87
CA THR A 39 -1.49 -8.05 6.67
C THR A 39 -0.42 -6.99 6.44
N LEU A 40 0.11 -6.39 7.51
CA LEU A 40 1.06 -5.29 7.46
C LEU A 40 2.18 -5.51 8.46
N TRP A 41 3.41 -5.22 8.04
CA TRP A 41 4.62 -5.28 8.84
C TRP A 41 5.36 -3.96 8.73
N VAL A 42 5.83 -3.47 9.87
CA VAL A 42 6.71 -2.29 9.93
C VAL A 42 7.98 -2.71 10.65
N CYS A 43 9.12 -2.48 10.03
CA CYS A 43 10.42 -2.67 10.66
C CYS A 43 11.33 -1.49 10.34
N ARG A 44 12.31 -1.22 11.21
CA ARG A 44 13.39 -0.29 10.89
C ARG A 44 14.15 -0.76 9.64
N ASP A 45 14.63 0.17 8.83
CA ASP A 45 15.51 -0.17 7.72
C ASP A 45 16.94 -0.46 8.21
N VAL A 46 17.69 -1.21 7.41
CA VAL A 46 19.14 -1.38 7.51
C VAL A 46 19.69 -1.12 6.12
N GLU A 47 20.24 0.08 5.93
CA GLU A 47 20.77 0.55 4.64
C GLU A 47 22.21 0.04 4.44
N GLY A 48 22.46 -0.60 3.29
CA GLY A 48 23.79 -1.01 2.84
C GLY A 48 24.30 -0.13 1.69
N GLU A 49 25.42 -0.52 1.08
CA GLU A 49 26.05 0.24 -0.02
C GLU A 49 25.14 0.42 -1.26
N LYS A 50 24.17 -0.49 -1.46
CA LYS A 50 23.27 -0.52 -2.63
C LYS A 50 21.79 -0.30 -2.28
N GLY A 51 21.52 0.25 -1.09
CA GLY A 51 20.18 0.41 -0.54
C GLY A 51 19.87 -0.61 0.56
N SER A 52 18.59 -0.72 0.92
CA SER A 52 18.11 -1.59 2.00
C SER A 52 18.61 -3.04 1.87
N GLU A 53 19.14 -3.58 2.97
CA GLU A 53 19.52 -4.98 3.07
C GLU A 53 18.30 -5.90 3.26
N ARG A 54 17.15 -5.35 3.67
CA ARG A 54 15.95 -6.09 4.06
C ARG A 54 14.98 -6.34 2.90
N VAL A 55 15.47 -6.48 1.67
CA VAL A 55 14.60 -6.56 0.47
C VAL A 55 13.67 -7.80 0.44
N TYR A 56 14.10 -8.94 1.00
CA TYR A 56 13.43 -10.23 0.82
C TYR A 56 12.73 -10.70 2.10
N PRO A 57 11.40 -10.53 2.26
CA PRO A 57 10.70 -10.81 3.52
C PRO A 57 10.68 -12.29 3.92
N SER A 58 11.06 -13.18 2.99
CA SER A 58 11.19 -14.62 3.16
C SER A 58 12.62 -15.13 2.95
N GLY A 59 13.61 -14.24 3.05
CA GLY A 59 15.01 -14.51 2.78
C GLY A 59 15.35 -14.55 1.29
N ARG A 60 16.62 -14.30 0.99
CA ARG A 60 17.14 -14.23 -0.40
C ARG A 60 17.07 -15.57 -1.15
N TYR A 61 17.23 -16.69 -0.45
CA TYR A 61 17.28 -18.04 -1.03
C TYR A 61 16.06 -18.86 -0.57
N VAL A 62 15.00 -18.82 -1.37
CA VAL A 62 13.68 -19.41 -1.06
C VAL A 62 13.51 -20.88 -1.50
N PRO A 63 14.08 -21.36 -2.63
CA PRO A 63 13.88 -22.74 -3.06
C PRO A 63 14.32 -23.75 -2.00
N GLN A 64 13.48 -24.77 -1.77
CA GLN A 64 13.73 -25.89 -0.83
C GLN A 64 13.98 -25.52 0.65
N THR A 65 13.80 -24.26 1.06
CA THR A 65 13.86 -23.88 2.49
C THR A 65 12.87 -24.75 3.29
N ARG A 66 13.27 -25.27 4.44
CA ARG A 66 12.41 -26.12 5.29
C ARG A 66 12.03 -25.48 6.63
N THR A 67 12.74 -24.43 6.99
CA THR A 67 12.62 -23.73 8.27
C THR A 67 12.35 -22.26 8.03
N THR A 68 12.06 -21.51 9.09
CA THR A 68 11.96 -20.05 8.97
C THR A 68 13.33 -19.46 8.63
N PRO A 69 13.45 -18.70 7.52
CA PRO A 69 14.69 -18.02 7.17
C PRO A 69 15.13 -17.08 8.29
N LYS A 70 16.40 -17.11 8.68
CA LYS A 70 16.95 -16.18 9.69
C LYS A 70 16.78 -14.73 9.26
N ASP A 71 17.07 -14.46 7.99
CA ASP A 71 16.83 -13.19 7.33
C ASP A 71 15.41 -13.17 6.76
N SER A 72 14.44 -12.68 7.53
CA SER A 72 13.03 -12.59 7.13
C SER A 72 12.30 -11.54 7.96
N VAL A 73 11.18 -11.03 7.44
CA VAL A 73 10.41 -9.96 8.11
C VAL A 73 9.97 -10.35 9.51
N GLY A 74 9.63 -11.62 9.72
CA GLY A 74 9.24 -12.15 11.02
C GLY A 74 10.36 -12.11 12.05
N ASN A 75 11.64 -12.07 11.64
CA ASN A 75 12.78 -11.88 12.53
C ASN A 75 13.22 -10.41 12.61
N TRP A 76 13.08 -9.63 11.54
CA TRP A 76 13.45 -8.21 11.53
C TRP A 76 12.61 -7.34 12.48
N VAL A 77 11.36 -7.75 12.72
CA VAL A 77 10.46 -7.08 13.68
C VAL A 77 10.64 -7.57 15.12
N LYS A 78 11.49 -8.58 15.36
CA LYS A 78 11.70 -9.08 16.72
C LYS A 78 12.56 -8.11 17.51
N GLY A 79 12.21 -7.96 18.79
CA GLY A 79 12.84 -7.02 19.69
C GLY A 79 12.08 -5.71 19.75
N ALA A 80 12.11 -5.04 20.90
CA ALA A 80 11.43 -3.77 21.13
C ALA A 80 12.19 -2.61 20.47
N GLN A 81 12.46 -2.71 19.16
CA GLN A 81 13.05 -1.63 18.39
C GLN A 81 11.99 -0.57 18.11
N SER A 82 12.25 0.67 18.48
CA SER A 82 11.38 1.79 18.10
C SER A 82 11.40 1.98 16.58
N THR A 83 10.25 2.37 16.04
CA THR A 83 10.08 2.78 14.63
C THR A 83 9.70 4.26 14.53
N ASP A 84 9.57 4.95 15.66
CA ASP A 84 9.23 6.36 15.71
C ASP A 84 10.46 7.23 15.41
N GLY A 85 10.34 8.12 14.43
CA GLY A 85 11.42 9.01 13.98
C GLY A 85 12.57 8.32 13.26
N GLU A 86 12.41 7.07 12.84
CA GLU A 86 13.45 6.26 12.18
C GLU A 86 13.12 6.00 10.72
N ASP A 87 14.13 5.62 9.94
CA ASP A 87 13.92 5.06 8.60
C ASP A 87 13.27 3.68 8.72
N ILE A 88 12.14 3.51 8.05
CA ILE A 88 11.30 2.32 8.16
C ILE A 88 10.98 1.72 6.81
N LEU A 89 10.73 0.41 6.82
CA LEU A 89 10.15 -0.34 5.73
C LEU A 89 8.76 -0.82 6.12
N VAL A 90 7.83 -0.68 5.19
CA VAL A 90 6.45 -1.17 5.34
C VAL A 90 6.20 -2.26 4.30
N TYR A 91 5.94 -3.47 4.76
CA TYR A 91 5.49 -4.58 3.93
C TYR A 91 3.99 -4.77 4.14
N PHE A 92 3.24 -4.92 3.07
CA PHE A 92 1.83 -5.27 3.16
C PHE A 92 1.50 -6.40 2.19
N ASN A 93 0.71 -7.35 2.68
CA ASN A 93 0.27 -8.49 1.91
C ASN A 93 -1.06 -8.19 1.25
N ILE A 94 -1.12 -8.46 -0.04
CA ILE A 94 -2.31 -8.32 -0.85
C ILE A 94 -2.51 -9.63 -1.58
N GLY A 95 -3.73 -10.14 -1.63
CA GLY A 95 -4.05 -11.37 -2.33
C GLY A 95 -5.53 -11.69 -2.23
N THR A 96 -5.89 -12.84 -2.79
CA THR A 96 -7.25 -13.37 -2.78
C THR A 96 -7.22 -14.83 -2.36
N THR A 97 -8.35 -15.32 -1.85
CA THR A 97 -8.62 -16.75 -1.76
C THR A 97 -9.38 -17.17 -3.01
N HIS A 98 -8.69 -17.79 -3.97
CA HIS A 98 -9.32 -18.24 -5.21
C HIS A 98 -10.15 -19.51 -4.95
N ILE A 99 -11.48 -19.37 -5.00
CA ILE A 99 -12.43 -20.48 -5.03
C ILE A 99 -12.84 -20.66 -6.49
N PRO A 100 -12.36 -21.69 -7.21
CA PRO A 100 -12.57 -21.82 -8.64
C PRO A 100 -14.05 -21.93 -9.01
N ARG A 101 -14.42 -21.33 -10.14
CA ARG A 101 -15.77 -21.41 -10.72
C ARG A 101 -15.71 -21.99 -12.14
N PRO A 102 -16.80 -22.58 -12.66
CA PRO A 102 -16.83 -23.08 -14.04
C PRO A 102 -16.44 -22.04 -15.09
N GLU A 103 -16.76 -20.76 -14.86
CA GLU A 103 -16.42 -19.64 -15.74
C GLU A 103 -14.92 -19.35 -15.81
N ASP A 104 -14.13 -19.84 -14.86
CA ASP A 104 -12.67 -19.69 -14.88
C ASP A 104 -12.01 -20.64 -15.91
N TRP A 105 -12.80 -21.52 -16.56
CA TRP A 105 -12.35 -22.51 -17.54
C TRP A 105 -12.90 -22.23 -18.95
N PRO A 106 -12.11 -22.43 -20.03
CA PRO A 106 -10.70 -22.87 -20.09
C PRO A 106 -9.69 -21.75 -19.88
N VAL A 107 -10.16 -20.50 -19.84
CA VAL A 107 -9.33 -19.31 -19.64
C VAL A 107 -10.03 -18.44 -18.61
N MET A 108 -9.37 -18.23 -17.48
CA MET A 108 -9.89 -17.40 -16.39
C MET A 108 -9.97 -15.93 -16.82
N PRO A 109 -11.13 -15.25 -16.67
CA PRO A 109 -11.23 -13.82 -16.84
C PRO A 109 -10.36 -13.05 -15.82
N ALA A 110 -9.92 -11.85 -16.17
CA ALA A 110 -9.07 -11.06 -15.29
C ALA A 110 -9.78 -10.68 -13.97
N GLU A 111 -9.12 -10.95 -12.85
CA GLU A 111 -9.47 -10.46 -11.53
C GLU A 111 -8.50 -9.35 -11.12
N ASN A 112 -9.02 -8.22 -10.64
CA ASN A 112 -8.22 -7.04 -10.33
C ASN A 112 -8.12 -6.81 -8.82
N LEU A 113 -6.89 -6.64 -8.35
CA LEU A 113 -6.58 -6.13 -7.02
C LEU A 113 -5.91 -4.77 -7.14
N SER A 114 -6.32 -3.83 -6.29
CA SER A 114 -5.78 -2.47 -6.29
C SER A 114 -5.32 -2.07 -4.89
N VAL A 115 -4.18 -1.39 -4.82
CA VAL A 115 -3.71 -0.69 -3.64
C VAL A 115 -3.66 0.79 -3.93
N THR A 116 -4.08 1.60 -2.98
CA THR A 116 -4.01 3.06 -3.08
C THR A 116 -3.17 3.62 -1.96
N LEU A 117 -2.20 4.46 -2.31
CA LEU A 117 -1.50 5.30 -1.34
C LEU A 117 -2.09 6.71 -1.45
N LYS A 118 -2.97 7.05 -0.50
CA LYS A 118 -3.66 8.34 -0.53
C LYS A 118 -2.94 9.34 0.37
N PRO A 119 -2.50 10.51 -0.15
CA PRO A 119 -1.90 11.55 0.68
C PRO A 119 -2.94 12.07 1.69
N VAL A 120 -2.55 12.16 2.95
CA VAL A 120 -3.36 12.72 4.04
C VAL A 120 -2.54 13.77 4.76
N SER A 121 -3.09 14.97 4.89
CA SER A 121 -2.41 16.10 5.52
C SER A 121 -1.08 16.51 4.86
N PHE A 122 -0.74 15.91 3.70
CA PHE A 122 0.52 16.06 2.97
C PHE A 122 0.61 17.38 2.20
N PHE A 123 -0.43 17.70 1.42
CA PHE A 123 -0.51 18.96 0.67
C PHE A 123 -1.24 20.03 1.45
N LYS A 124 -0.95 21.31 1.17
CA LYS A 124 -1.67 22.45 1.77
C LYS A 124 -3.09 22.61 1.22
N ALA A 125 -3.36 22.16 0.00
CA ALA A 125 -4.67 22.21 -0.62
C ALA A 125 -4.81 21.02 -1.58
N ASN A 126 -5.94 20.90 -2.28
CA ASN A 126 -6.07 19.91 -3.35
C ASN A 126 -4.93 20.11 -4.37
N PRO A 127 -4.04 19.12 -4.57
CA PRO A 127 -2.90 19.25 -5.48
C PRO A 127 -3.28 19.33 -6.96
N ALA A 128 -4.56 19.06 -7.31
CA ALA A 128 -5.05 19.12 -8.68
C ALA A 128 -5.93 20.37 -8.95
N MET A 129 -5.92 21.36 -8.06
CA MET A 129 -6.81 22.53 -8.15
C MET A 129 -6.49 23.45 -9.33
N ASP A 130 -5.25 23.42 -9.82
CA ASP A 130 -4.76 24.18 -10.98
C ASP A 130 -4.76 23.37 -12.28
N VAL A 131 -5.24 22.12 -12.25
CA VAL A 131 -5.32 21.28 -13.44
C VAL A 131 -6.55 21.69 -14.25
N PRO A 132 -6.38 22.14 -15.52
CA PRO A 132 -7.52 22.56 -16.32
C PRO A 132 -8.45 21.38 -16.60
N GLY A 133 -9.75 21.58 -16.33
CA GLY A 133 -10.77 20.59 -16.62
C GLY A 133 -11.10 20.50 -18.12
N THR A 134 -11.84 19.45 -18.49
CA THR A 134 -12.43 19.33 -19.84
C THR A 134 -13.42 20.47 -20.07
N GLN A 135 -13.29 21.17 -21.20
CA GLN A 135 -14.22 22.24 -21.57
C GLN A 135 -15.51 21.66 -22.16
N ASP A 136 -16.64 21.92 -21.52
CA ASP A 136 -17.96 21.68 -22.10
C ASP A 136 -18.43 22.96 -22.83
N PRO A 137 -18.61 22.93 -24.16
CA PRO A 137 -19.05 24.10 -24.92
C PRO A 137 -20.47 24.59 -24.56
N LEU A 138 -21.25 23.75 -23.86
CA LEU A 138 -22.57 24.13 -23.34
C LEU A 138 -22.51 24.75 -21.94
N SER A 139 -21.37 24.66 -21.26
CA SER A 139 -21.17 25.27 -19.95
C SER A 139 -21.18 26.80 -20.07
N LYS A 140 -22.10 27.43 -19.36
CA LYS A 140 -22.26 28.89 -19.32
C LYS A 140 -22.41 29.35 -17.88
N PRO A 141 -21.90 30.53 -17.51
CA PRO A 141 -22.12 31.07 -16.18
C PRO A 141 -23.63 31.25 -15.93
N ALA A 142 -24.08 30.85 -14.74
CA ALA A 142 -25.49 30.95 -14.35
C ALA A 142 -26.01 32.40 -14.27
N TYR A 143 -25.10 33.37 -14.14
CA TYR A 143 -25.41 34.78 -14.07
C TYR A 143 -24.64 35.53 -15.16
N SER A 144 -25.33 36.40 -15.90
CA SER A 144 -24.71 37.28 -16.88
C SER A 144 -23.82 38.31 -16.19
N THR A 145 -22.59 38.48 -16.66
CA THR A 145 -21.64 39.50 -16.23
C THR A 145 -22.17 40.91 -16.51
N GLN A 146 -22.96 41.47 -15.59
CA GLN A 146 -23.14 42.91 -15.47
C GLN A 146 -22.17 43.42 -14.41
N ASN A 147 -21.08 44.04 -14.86
CA ASN A 147 -20.12 44.83 -14.08
C ASN A 147 -19.42 44.12 -12.90
N GLY A 148 -18.22 43.60 -13.15
CA GLY A 148 -17.25 43.30 -12.10
C GLY A 148 -16.59 41.93 -12.28
N ASN A 149 -15.27 41.91 -12.24
CA ASN A 149 -14.39 40.73 -12.30
C ASN A 149 -14.98 39.53 -11.54
N SER A 150 -15.57 38.56 -12.23
CA SER A 150 -15.99 37.31 -11.61
C SER A 150 -14.90 36.26 -11.81
N CYS A 151 -14.47 35.67 -10.69
CA CYS A 151 -13.41 34.69 -10.58
C CYS A 151 -13.69 33.48 -11.47
N HIS A 152 -12.72 33.16 -12.33
CA HIS A 152 -12.63 31.87 -12.98
C HIS A 152 -12.21 30.84 -11.92
N CYS A 153 -12.98 29.75 -11.82
CA CYS A 153 -12.59 28.54 -11.11
C CYS A 153 -11.71 27.68 -12.02
#